data_AF-A0A2E3MA29-F1
#
_entry.id   AF-A0A2E3MA29-F1
#
_cell.length_a   1.000
_cell.length_b   1.000
_cell.length_c   1.000
_cell.angle_alpha   90.00
_cell.angle_beta   90.00
_cell.angle_gamma   90.00
#
_symmetry.space_group_name_H-M   'P 1'
#
loop_
_entity.id
_entity.type
_entity.pdbx_description
1 polymer ?
#
loop_
_entity_poly.entity_id
_entity_poly.type
_entity_poly.pdbx_seq_one_letter_code
_entity_poly.pdbx_strand_id
1 'polypeptide(L)'
;MIGFLVLSGCKEEDSTFSITLDQLTDTTFLFALASSAESCGVLLSNGVNCAQSITFSSANVATVIVTDIVNAGTYSVDGNIITVTLPNSDSENPMIFNANTEVTELIRISDGSNDIWKLAIEGIDPWDL
;
A
#
# COMPACT_ATOMS: atom_id res chain seq x y z
N MET A 1 -3.43 7.45 -60.35
CA MET A 1 -3.61 6.46 -59.27
C MET A 1 -2.23 6.06 -58.80
N ILE A 2 -1.90 6.41 -57.55
CA ILE A 2 -0.75 6.07 -56.67
C ILE A 2 -0.89 7.21 -55.63
N GLY A 3 -1.54 7.04 -54.48
CA GLY A 3 -1.31 6.02 -53.47
C GLY A 3 -0.83 6.77 -52.23
N PHE A 4 -1.74 7.54 -51.60
CA PHE A 4 -1.49 8.30 -50.38
C PHE A 4 -1.20 7.30 -49.26
N LEU A 5 0.04 7.25 -48.78
CA LEU A 5 0.38 6.56 -47.54
C LEU A 5 -0.18 7.38 -46.38
N VAL A 6 -1.35 6.98 -45.89
CA VAL A 6 -1.89 7.46 -44.63
C VAL A 6 -1.10 6.76 -43.53
N LEU A 7 -0.20 7.51 -42.89
CA LEU A 7 0.29 7.18 -41.56
C LEU A 7 -0.88 7.36 -40.59
N SER A 8 -1.72 6.33 -40.43
CA SER A 8 -2.51 6.15 -39.23
C SER A 8 -1.50 5.76 -38.14
N GLY A 9 -1.06 6.68 -37.30
CA GLY A 9 -1.90 7.28 -36.28
C GLY A 9 -1.68 6.43 -35.04
N CYS A 10 -0.66 6.81 -34.25
CA CYS A 10 -0.39 6.21 -32.95
C CYS A 10 -1.67 6.27 -32.12
N LYS A 11 -2.18 5.11 -31.72
CA LYS A 11 -3.19 5.03 -30.68
C LYS A 11 -3.01 3.72 -29.92
N GLU A 12 -1.85 3.56 -29.31
CA GLU A 12 -1.83 2.90 -28.01
C GLU A 12 -2.36 3.95 -27.06
N GLU A 13 -3.67 3.89 -26.77
CA GLU A 13 -4.18 4.44 -25.52
C GLU A 13 -3.53 3.59 -24.42
N ASP A 14 -2.29 3.94 -24.10
CA ASP A 14 -1.61 3.54 -22.89
C ASP A 14 -2.40 4.26 -21.79
N SER A 15 -3.51 3.65 -21.39
CA SER A 15 -4.33 4.13 -20.29
C SER A 15 -3.45 4.03 -19.06
N THR A 16 -2.70 5.09 -18.78
CA THR A 16 -1.83 5.21 -17.62
C THR A 16 -2.71 5.11 -16.39
N PHE A 17 -2.76 3.91 -15.81
CA PHE A 17 -3.44 3.66 -14.55
C PHE A 17 -2.88 4.61 -13.50
N SER A 18 -3.76 5.41 -12.91
CA SER A 18 -3.41 6.36 -11.87
C SER A 18 -4.44 6.26 -10.76
N ILE A 19 -3.96 6.13 -9.54
CA ILE A 19 -4.80 6.05 -8.35
C ILE A 19 -5.18 7.46 -7.92
N THR A 20 -6.37 7.58 -7.37
CA THR A 20 -6.87 8.81 -6.76
C THR A 20 -6.81 8.71 -5.24
N LEU A 21 -6.67 9.85 -4.56
CA LEU A 21 -6.74 9.94 -3.10
C LEU A 21 -8.07 9.35 -2.55
N ASP A 22 -9.16 9.51 -3.29
CA ASP A 22 -10.48 9.01 -2.92
C ASP A 22 -10.53 7.48 -2.86
N GLN A 23 -9.75 6.76 -3.68
CA GLN A 23 -9.67 5.30 -3.66
C GLN A 23 -8.92 4.77 -2.42
N LEU A 24 -8.07 5.58 -1.80
CA LEU A 24 -7.34 5.21 -0.59
C LEU A 24 -8.06 5.68 0.69
N THR A 25 -8.92 6.68 0.59
CA THR A 25 -9.54 7.29 1.76
C THR A 25 -10.34 6.27 2.56
N ASP A 26 -10.10 6.27 3.88
CA ASP A 26 -10.71 5.38 4.87
C ASP A 26 -10.47 3.88 4.63
N THR A 27 -9.40 3.55 3.88
CA THR A 27 -8.93 2.18 3.70
C THR A 27 -7.82 1.85 4.70
N THR A 28 -7.75 0.56 5.07
CA THR A 28 -6.65 0.01 5.86
C THR A 28 -6.03 -1.14 5.10
N PHE A 29 -4.71 -1.17 5.02
CA PHE A 29 -3.95 -2.30 4.50
C PHE A 29 -3.18 -2.97 5.63
N LEU A 30 -3.05 -4.28 5.55
CA LEU A 30 -2.44 -5.13 6.55
C LEU A 30 -1.29 -5.91 5.93
N PHE A 31 -0.21 -6.03 6.67
CA PHE A 31 0.89 -6.93 6.36
C PHE A 31 1.06 -7.93 7.50
N ALA A 32 0.81 -9.20 7.22
CA ALA A 32 0.92 -10.26 8.22
C ALA A 32 2.40 -10.56 8.51
N LEU A 33 2.78 -10.46 9.79
CA LEU A 33 4.08 -10.91 10.28
C LEU A 33 4.06 -12.40 10.64
N ALA A 34 2.87 -12.91 11.00
CA ALA A 34 2.64 -14.31 11.26
C ALA A 34 2.03 -14.99 10.03
N SER A 35 2.41 -16.23 9.77
CA SER A 35 1.83 -17.03 8.67
C SER A 35 0.58 -17.82 9.05
N SER A 36 0.18 -17.78 10.32
CA SER A 36 -1.03 -18.45 10.83
C SER A 36 -1.44 -17.89 12.20
N ALA A 37 -2.64 -18.24 12.65
CA ALA A 37 -3.12 -17.93 14.00
C ALA A 37 -2.21 -18.51 15.11
N GLU A 38 -1.69 -19.72 14.93
CA GLU A 38 -0.75 -20.33 15.89
C GLU A 38 0.55 -19.55 15.98
N SER A 39 1.13 -19.16 14.83
CA SER A 39 2.34 -18.34 14.80
C SER A 39 2.09 -16.96 15.41
N CYS A 40 0.90 -16.40 15.20
CA CYS A 40 0.49 -15.15 15.83
C CYS A 40 0.45 -15.30 17.36
N GLY A 41 -0.12 -16.39 17.87
CA GLY A 41 -0.10 -16.70 19.31
C GLY A 41 1.30 -16.73 19.91
N VAL A 42 2.29 -17.27 19.17
CA VAL A 42 3.71 -17.25 19.58
C VAL A 42 4.26 -15.82 19.62
N LEU A 43 4.03 -15.01 18.58
CA LEU A 43 4.48 -13.60 18.55
C LEU A 43 3.90 -12.80 19.72
N LEU A 44 2.59 -12.90 19.96
CA LEU A 44 1.92 -12.22 21.06
C LEU A 44 2.44 -12.68 22.43
N SER A 45 2.75 -13.97 22.60
CA SER A 45 3.35 -14.48 23.84
C SER A 45 4.74 -13.88 24.12
N ASN A 46 5.42 -13.40 23.08
CA ASN A 46 6.70 -12.70 23.16
C ASN A 46 6.54 -11.17 23.16
N GLY A 47 5.31 -10.65 23.18
CA GLY A 47 5.04 -9.21 23.17
C GLY A 47 5.26 -8.53 21.82
N VAL A 48 5.12 -9.28 20.71
CA VAL A 48 5.26 -8.76 19.33
C VAL A 48 3.92 -8.84 18.62
N ASN A 49 3.54 -7.78 17.91
CA ASN A 49 2.34 -7.79 17.06
C ASN A 49 2.40 -8.83 15.94
N CYS A 50 1.23 -9.33 15.53
CA CYS A 50 1.11 -10.33 14.46
C CYS A 50 1.03 -9.73 13.05
N ALA A 51 0.79 -8.43 12.96
CA ALA A 51 0.65 -7.72 11.71
C ALA A 51 1.07 -6.26 11.87
N GLN A 52 1.39 -5.65 10.75
CA GLN A 52 1.54 -4.21 10.59
C GLN A 52 0.31 -3.67 9.86
N SER A 53 0.00 -2.40 10.06
CA SER A 53 -1.16 -1.77 9.40
C SER A 53 -0.85 -0.36 8.90
N ILE A 54 -1.44 0.01 7.79
CA ILE A 54 -1.47 1.39 7.31
C ILE A 54 -2.91 1.79 7.01
N THR A 55 -3.36 2.89 7.59
CA THR A 55 -4.68 3.45 7.37
C THR A 55 -4.54 4.82 6.76
N PHE A 56 -5.21 5.05 5.63
CA PHE A 56 -5.27 6.34 4.95
C PHE A 56 -6.59 7.02 5.29
N SER A 57 -6.54 8.30 5.64
CA SER A 57 -7.73 9.09 5.96
C SER A 57 -7.99 10.17 4.91
N SER A 58 -9.21 10.71 4.93
CA SER A 58 -9.66 11.79 4.05
C SER A 58 -8.91 13.13 4.24
N ALA A 59 -8.11 13.26 5.30
CA ALA A 59 -7.33 14.45 5.62
C ALA A 59 -5.89 14.41 5.08
N ASN A 60 -5.60 13.51 4.13
CA ASN A 60 -4.24 13.19 3.67
C ASN A 60 -3.30 12.74 4.79
N VAL A 61 -3.86 12.21 5.89
CA VAL A 61 -3.12 11.65 7.01
C VAL A 61 -3.06 10.13 6.85
N ALA A 62 -1.85 9.59 6.97
CA ALA A 62 -1.60 8.16 7.07
C ALA A 62 -1.20 7.81 8.50
N THR A 63 -1.81 6.76 9.05
CA THR A 63 -1.44 6.16 10.33
C THR A 63 -0.84 4.79 10.08
N VAL A 64 0.40 4.59 10.48
CA VAL A 64 1.18 3.36 10.26
C VAL A 64 1.51 2.73 11.60
N ILE A 65 1.15 1.46 11.78
CA ILE A 65 1.55 0.66 12.93
C ILE A 65 2.61 -0.33 12.47
N VAL A 66 3.84 -0.10 12.92
CA VAL A 66 5.00 -0.97 12.66
C VAL A 66 5.64 -1.25 14.01
N THR A 67 5.98 -2.52 14.27
CA THR A 67 6.63 -2.96 15.53
C THR A 67 5.94 -2.41 16.80
N ASP A 68 4.60 -2.46 16.84
CA ASP A 68 3.79 -1.98 17.96
C ASP A 68 3.81 -0.45 18.21
N ILE A 69 4.50 0.32 17.36
CA ILE A 69 4.58 1.78 17.43
C ILE A 69 3.62 2.39 16.42
N VAL A 70 2.75 3.27 16.92
CA VAL A 70 1.86 4.08 16.08
C VAL A 70 2.62 5.30 15.58
N ASN A 71 2.76 5.41 14.26
CA ASN A 71 3.36 6.53 13.56
C ASN A 71 2.28 7.24 12.75
N ALA A 72 2.26 8.57 12.79
CA ALA A 72 1.32 9.36 12.01
C ALA A 72 2.07 10.33 11.13
N GLY A 73 1.55 10.54 9.92
CA GLY A 73 2.17 11.43 8.95
C GLY A 73 1.25 11.75 7.80
N THR A 74 1.82 12.23 6.70
CA THR A 74 1.07 12.61 5.50
C THR A 74 1.35 11.65 4.37
N TYR A 75 0.40 11.49 3.46
CA TYR A 75 0.62 10.74 2.22
C TYR A 75 0.31 11.55 0.97
N SER A 76 0.93 11.16 -0.14
CA SER A 76 0.67 11.69 -1.48
C SER A 76 0.63 10.56 -2.50
N VAL A 77 -0.08 10.78 -3.60
CA VAL A 77 -0.23 9.81 -4.70
C VAL A 77 0.29 10.45 -5.98
N ASP A 78 1.14 9.72 -6.70
CA ASP A 78 1.64 10.07 -8.03
C ASP A 78 1.55 8.83 -8.94
N GLY A 79 0.58 8.81 -9.85
CA GLY A 79 0.24 7.61 -10.61
C GLY A 79 -0.21 6.47 -9.70
N ASN A 80 0.51 5.35 -9.71
CA ASN A 80 0.31 4.19 -8.82
C ASN A 80 1.26 4.20 -7.60
N ILE A 81 2.08 5.24 -7.44
CA ILE A 81 3.04 5.37 -6.36
C ILE A 81 2.41 6.16 -5.22
N ILE A 82 2.44 5.57 -4.02
CA ILE A 82 2.00 6.21 -2.79
C ILE A 82 3.25 6.49 -1.96
N THR A 83 3.45 7.74 -1.57
CA THR A 83 4.55 8.15 -0.68
C THR A 83 3.98 8.55 0.67
N VAL A 84 4.46 7.92 1.74
CA VAL A 84 4.04 8.17 3.12
C VAL A 84 5.22 8.77 3.88
N THR A 85 5.04 10.00 4.36
CA THR A 85 6.04 10.73 5.14
C THR A 85 5.64 10.73 6.61
N LEU A 86 6.45 10.12 7.46
CA LEU A 86 6.22 9.96 8.90
C LEU A 86 7.21 10.85 9.69
N PRO A 87 6.91 12.14 9.89
CA PRO A 87 7.81 13.01 10.64
C PRO A 87 7.93 12.54 12.09
N ASN A 88 9.17 12.48 12.60
CA ASN A 88 9.50 12.02 13.95
C ASN A 88 9.25 10.53 14.21
N SER A 89 9.28 9.70 13.17
CA SER A 89 9.26 8.24 13.30
C SER A 89 10.67 7.65 13.26
N ASP A 90 10.91 6.61 14.08
CA ASP A 90 12.09 5.74 14.00
C ASP A 90 11.94 4.65 12.91
N SER A 91 10.77 4.59 12.25
CA SER A 91 10.54 3.73 11.10
C SER A 91 11.16 4.31 9.84
N GLU A 92 11.20 3.52 8.77
CA GLU A 92 11.57 4.02 7.45
C GLU A 92 10.75 5.26 7.08
N ASN A 93 11.42 6.29 6.57
CA ASN A 93 10.79 7.53 6.15
C ASN A 93 11.53 8.14 4.94
N PRO A 94 10.88 8.34 3.79
CA PRO A 94 9.50 7.97 3.49
C PRO A 94 9.32 6.46 3.28
N MET A 95 8.14 5.94 3.61
CA MET A 95 7.69 4.64 3.09
C MET A 95 7.07 4.85 1.72
N ILE A 96 7.50 4.08 0.71
CA ILE A 96 7.01 4.19 -0.66
C ILE A 96 6.36 2.87 -1.07
N PHE A 97 5.16 2.96 -1.61
CA PHE A 97 4.38 1.83 -2.06
C PHE A 97 4.03 1.96 -3.54
N ASN A 98 4.00 0.82 -4.22
CA ASN A 98 3.39 0.66 -5.53
C ASN A 98 2.07 -0.10 -5.36
N ALA A 99 0.97 0.52 -5.74
CA ALA A 99 -0.35 -0.06 -5.61
C ALA A 99 -0.79 -0.75 -6.91
N ASN A 100 -1.54 -1.84 -6.77
CA ASN A 100 -2.11 -2.55 -7.90
C ASN A 100 -3.31 -1.79 -8.51
N THR A 101 -3.80 -2.26 -9.66
CA THR A 101 -4.85 -1.59 -10.43
C THR A 101 -6.19 -1.45 -9.69
N GLU A 102 -6.46 -2.37 -8.77
CA GLU A 102 -7.70 -2.42 -8.00
C GLU A 102 -7.57 -1.75 -6.63
N VAL A 103 -6.36 -1.30 -6.26
CA VAL A 103 -6.03 -0.72 -4.95
C VAL A 103 -6.38 -1.68 -3.80
N THR A 104 -6.19 -2.98 -4.04
CA THR A 104 -6.37 -4.06 -3.06
C THR A 104 -5.05 -4.51 -2.46
N GLU A 105 -3.93 -4.17 -3.10
CA GLU A 105 -2.58 -4.51 -2.65
C GLU A 105 -1.62 -3.33 -2.82
N LEU A 106 -0.77 -3.14 -1.82
CA LEU A 106 0.35 -2.20 -1.83
C LEU A 106 1.65 -2.98 -1.68
N ILE A 107 2.56 -2.83 -2.63
CA ILE A 107 3.90 -3.40 -2.58
C ILE A 107 4.83 -2.34 -2.01
N ARG A 108 5.47 -2.58 -0.88
CA ARG A 108 6.47 -1.66 -0.30
C ARG A 108 7.76 -1.75 -1.11
N ILE A 109 8.20 -0.64 -1.70
CA ILE A 109 9.35 -0.59 -2.61
C ILE A 109 10.53 0.23 -2.07
N SER A 110 10.34 0.97 -0.98
CA SER A 110 11.36 1.89 -0.44
C SER A 110 12.51 1.18 0.29
N ASP A 111 12.25 0.05 0.95
CA ASP A 111 13.25 -0.72 1.71
C ASP A 111 13.78 -1.95 0.96
N GLY A 112 13.24 -2.20 -0.24
CA GLY A 112 13.57 -3.34 -1.09
C GLY A 112 12.99 -4.68 -0.61
N SER A 113 12.16 -4.71 0.43
CA SER A 113 11.54 -5.96 0.91
C SER A 113 10.53 -6.52 -0.10
N ASN A 114 9.86 -5.64 -0.84
CA ASN A 114 8.70 -5.96 -1.68
C ASN A 114 7.58 -6.63 -0.87
N ASP A 115 7.45 -6.29 0.41
CA ASP A 115 6.35 -6.75 1.25
C ASP A 115 5.01 -6.33 0.64
N ILE A 116 4.07 -7.27 0.58
CA ILE A 116 2.74 -7.06 0.01
C ILE A 116 1.76 -6.83 1.15
N TRP A 117 1.22 -5.62 1.20
CA TRP A 117 0.20 -5.20 2.14
C TRP A 117 -1.16 -5.32 1.47
N LYS A 118 -2.08 -6.04 2.10
CA LYS A 118 -3.39 -6.36 1.52
C LYS A 118 -4.49 -5.55 2.17
N LEU A 119 -5.49 -5.15 1.40
CA LEU A 119 -6.65 -4.43 1.89
C LEU A 119 -7.35 -5.25 2.99
N ALA A 120 -7.58 -4.63 4.14
CA ALA A 120 -8.26 -5.24 5.26
C ALA A 120 -9.71 -5.55 4.90
N ILE A 121 -10.15 -6.75 5.24
CA ILE A 121 -11.53 -7.20 5.08
C ILE A 121 -12.09 -7.46 6.47
N GLU A 122 -13.25 -6.89 6.79
CA GLU A 122 -13.89 -7.06 8.09
C GLU A 122 -14.09 -8.55 8.41
N GLY A 123 -13.60 -8.99 9.58
CA GLY A 123 -13.72 -10.36 10.05
C GLY A 123 -12.76 -11.36 9.40
N ILE A 124 -11.82 -10.92 8.56
CA ILE A 124 -10.76 -11.76 7.99
C ILE A 124 -9.43 -11.41 8.67
N ASP A 125 -8.73 -12.44 9.13
CA ASP A 125 -7.43 -12.27 9.78
C ASP A 125 -6.33 -11.94 8.77
N PRO A 126 -5.25 -11.21 9.16
CA PRO A 126 -4.20 -10.79 8.24
C PRO A 126 -3.52 -11.91 7.46
N TRP A 127 -3.36 -13.09 8.07
CA TRP A 127 -2.72 -14.27 7.46
C TRP A 127 -3.65 -15.05 6.52
N ASP A 128 -4.94 -14.72 6.50
CA ASP A 128 -5.95 -15.32 5.62
C ASP A 128 -6.33 -14.41 4.43
N LEU A 129 -5.72 -13.21 4.34
CA LEU A 129 -5.86 -12.27 3.21
C LEU A 129 -5.06 -12.72 2.00
#